data_AF-A0A0E3ZUA5-F1
#
_entry.id   AF-A0A0E3ZUA5-F1
#
_cell.length_a   1.000
_cell.length_b   1.000
_cell.length_c   1.000
_cell.angle_alpha   90.00
_cell.angle_beta   90.00
_cell.angle_gamma   90.00
#
_symmetry.space_group_name_H-M   'P 1'
#
loop_
_entity.id
_entity.type
_entity.pdbx_description
1 polymer ?
#
loop_
_entity_poly.entity_id
_entity_poly.type
_entity_poly.pdbx_seq_one_letter_code
_entity_poly.pdbx_strand_id
1 'polypeptide(L)'
;MKKPATIKYAEGDIKLLSGKIRASTYMKEVQAVLNRRGIVKSDNYVSQVVTGQFYYEPVWDAVVEVLNARKIEKQVRSALVAQAVVD
;
A
#
# COMPACT_ATOMS: atom_id res chain seq x y z
N MET A 1 18.83 -4.57 -14.24
CA MET A 1 17.48 -4.68 -13.63
C MET A 1 16.97 -3.27 -13.38
N LYS A 2 15.89 -2.84 -14.05
CA LYS A 2 15.27 -1.53 -13.79
C LYS A 2 14.62 -1.61 -12.40
N LYS A 3 15.07 -0.79 -11.45
CA LYS A 3 14.39 -0.66 -10.15
C LYS A 3 12.95 -0.21 -10.45
N PRO A 4 11.92 -0.86 -9.88
CA PRO A 4 10.56 -0.34 -10.03
C PRO A 4 10.54 1.10 -9.50
N ALA A 5 9.90 1.99 -10.24
CA ALA A 5 9.72 3.37 -9.80
C ALA A 5 9.03 3.35 -8.44
N THR A 6 9.63 4.01 -7.46
CA THR A 6 9.02 4.16 -6.13
C THR A 6 7.86 5.13 -6.26
N ILE A 7 6.63 4.62 -6.19
CA ILE A 7 5.43 5.45 -6.25
C ILE A 7 5.28 6.16 -4.90
N LYS A 8 5.39 7.48 -4.90
CA LYS A 8 5.07 8.28 -3.73
C LYS A 8 3.57 8.56 -3.69
N TYR A 9 2.91 8.02 -2.67
CA TYR A 9 1.49 8.24 -2.40
C TYR A 9 1.25 9.63 -1.81
N ALA A 10 0.24 10.34 -2.33
CA ALA A 10 -0.22 11.59 -1.74
C ALA A 10 -0.91 11.32 -0.38
N GLU A 11 -0.92 12.31 0.50
CA GLU A 11 -1.52 12.19 1.84
C GLU A 11 -3.02 11.80 1.79
N GLY A 12 -3.75 12.31 0.79
CA GLY A 12 -5.15 11.96 0.55
C GLY A 12 -5.35 10.46 0.23
N ASP A 13 -4.45 9.89 -0.57
CA ASP A 13 -4.47 8.47 -0.92
C ASP A 13 -4.12 7.60 0.29
N ILE A 14 -3.11 8.01 1.07
CA ILE A 14 -2.72 7.34 2.32
C ILE A 14 -3.89 7.28 3.29
N LYS A 15 -4.61 8.39 3.48
CA LYS A 15 -5.77 8.46 4.38
C LYS A 15 -6.89 7.52 3.93
N LEU A 16 -7.17 7.47 2.63
CA LEU A 16 -8.15 6.56 2.06
C LEU A 16 -7.74 5.09 2.27
N LEU A 17 -6.53 4.73 1.84
CA LEU A 17 -5.99 3.37 1.94
C LEU A 17 -5.91 2.88 3.39
N SER A 18 -5.46 3.75 4.31
CA SER A 18 -5.44 3.48 5.75
C SER A 18 -6.82 3.15 6.29
N GLY A 19 -7.84 3.96 5.93
CA GLY A 19 -9.22 3.71 6.35
C GLY A 19 -9.74 2.35 5.88
N LYS A 20 -9.48 1.99 4.62
CA LYS A 20 -9.92 0.71 4.04
C LYS A 20 -9.24 -0.49 4.68
N ILE A 21 -7.93 -0.41 4.93
CA ILE A 21 -7.19 -1.51 5.55
C ILE A 21 -7.53 -1.65 7.03
N ARG A 22 -7.65 -0.55 7.79
CA ARG A 22 -8.01 -0.60 9.21
C ARG A 22 -9.42 -1.11 9.45
N ALA A 23 -10.34 -0.85 8.53
CA ALA A 23 -11.70 -1.38 8.56
C ALA A 23 -11.78 -2.87 8.15
N SER A 24 -10.65 -3.51 7.84
CA SER A 24 -10.58 -4.88 7.31
C SER A 24 -9.68 -5.79 8.14
N THR A 25 -9.70 -7.09 7.85
CA THR A 25 -8.80 -8.08 8.44
C THR A 25 -7.53 -8.33 7.60
N TYR A 26 -7.24 -7.48 6.60
CA TYR A 26 -6.24 -7.77 5.57
C TYR A 26 -4.79 -7.42 5.93
N MET A 27 -4.51 -6.98 7.16
CA MET A 27 -3.13 -6.70 7.61
C MET A 27 -2.19 -7.91 7.45
N LYS A 28 -2.70 -9.14 7.67
CA LYS A 28 -1.93 -10.37 7.43
C LYS A 28 -1.58 -10.57 5.96
N GLU A 29 -2.46 -10.16 5.05
CA GLU A 29 -2.23 -10.25 3.61
C GLU A 29 -1.18 -9.21 3.17
N VAL A 30 -1.21 -8.00 3.74
CA VAL A 30 -0.16 -6.98 3.53
C VAL A 30 1.21 -7.53 3.93
N GLN A 31 1.29 -8.17 5.10
CA GLN A 31 2.51 -8.83 5.57
C GLN A 31 2.96 -9.95 4.61
N ALA A 32 2.02 -10.75 4.10
CA ALA A 32 2.32 -11.79 3.13
C ALA A 32 2.89 -11.22 1.82
N VAL A 33 2.34 -10.10 1.32
CA VAL A 33 2.89 -9.42 0.14
C VAL A 33 4.31 -8.93 0.39
N LEU A 34 4.57 -8.30 1.53
CA LEU A 34 5.91 -7.82 1.90
C LEU A 34 6.91 -8.99 1.96
N ASN A 35 6.55 -10.09 2.60
CA ASN A 35 7.39 -11.28 2.70
C ASN A 35 7.69 -11.89 1.31
N ARG A 36 6.68 -11.98 0.41
CA ARG A 36 6.89 -12.44 -0.98
C ARG A 36 7.88 -11.58 -1.76
N ARG A 37 7.96 -10.29 -1.44
CA ARG A 37 8.91 -9.33 -2.03
C ARG A 37 10.28 -9.31 -1.33
N GLY A 38 10.50 -10.19 -0.35
CA GLY A 38 11.73 -10.23 0.45
C GLY A 38 11.86 -9.09 1.46
N ILE A 39 10.77 -8.37 1.75
CA ILE A 39 10.76 -7.23 2.68
C ILE A 39 10.27 -7.72 4.04
N VAL A 40 11.20 -7.94 4.96
CA VAL A 40 10.88 -8.38 6.32
C VAL A 40 10.72 -7.16 7.23
N LYS A 41 9.48 -6.92 7.66
CA LYS A 41 9.12 -5.89 8.65
C LYS A 41 8.25 -6.51 9.74
N SER A 42 8.33 -5.99 10.96
CA SER A 42 7.46 -6.43 12.05
C SER A 42 6.04 -5.94 11.84
N ASP A 43 5.06 -6.71 12.32
CA ASP A 43 3.64 -6.33 12.28
C ASP A 43 3.40 -4.96 12.93
N ASN A 44 4.14 -4.65 14.01
CA ASN A 44 4.11 -3.34 14.65
C ASN A 44 4.57 -2.23 13.70
N TYR A 45 5.68 -2.42 12.98
CA TYR A 45 6.17 -1.43 12.02
C TYR A 45 5.17 -1.20 10.88
N VAL A 46 4.60 -2.28 10.34
CA VAL A 46 3.56 -2.18 9.28
C VAL A 46 2.32 -1.46 9.81
N SER A 47 1.89 -1.77 11.03
CA SER A 47 0.78 -1.08 11.71
C SER A 47 1.07 0.42 11.84
N GLN A 48 2.26 0.80 12.29
CA GLN A 48 2.67 2.20 12.43
C GLN A 48 2.70 2.94 11.09
N VAL A 49 3.07 2.27 9.99
CA VAL A 49 2.98 2.87 8.66
C VAL A 49 1.52 3.06 8.26
N VAL A 50 0.67 2.04 8.43
CA VAL A 50 -0.76 2.10 8.09
C VAL A 50 -1.51 3.12 8.94
N THR A 51 -1.11 3.36 10.20
CA THR A 51 -1.71 4.38 11.07
C THR A 51 -1.18 5.79 10.83
N GLY A 52 -0.22 5.97 9.91
CA GLY A 52 0.35 7.27 9.56
C GLY A 52 1.43 7.76 10.52
N GLN A 53 1.90 6.92 11.44
CA GLN A 53 3.03 7.25 12.32
C GLN A 53 4.36 7.26 11.56
N PHE A 54 4.48 6.42 10.52
CA PHE A 54 5.65 6.40 9.63
C PHE A 54 5.22 6.37 8.17
N TYR A 55 6.11 6.82 7.29
CA TYR A 55 5.95 6.65 5.86
C TYR A 55 6.91 5.58 5.35
N TYR A 56 6.38 4.61 4.60
CA TYR A 56 7.19 3.60 3.94
C TYR A 56 6.45 3.09 2.69
N GLU A 57 6.93 3.46 1.49
CA GLU A 57 6.24 3.15 0.22
C GLU A 57 5.94 1.65 0.03
N PRO A 58 6.84 0.71 0.36
CA PRO A 58 6.58 -0.71 0.12
C PRO A 58 5.38 -1.27 0.89
N VAL A 59 5.05 -0.69 2.05
CA VAL A 59 3.83 -1.06 2.78
C VAL A 59 2.59 -0.59 2.03
N TRP A 60 2.60 0.64 1.49
CA TRP A 60 1.49 1.17 0.71
C TRP A 60 1.29 0.40 -0.61
N ASP A 61 2.37 0.01 -1.29
CA ASP A 61 2.28 -0.86 -2.47
C ASP A 61 1.67 -2.22 -2.14
N ALA A 62 2.01 -2.79 -0.97
CA ALA A 62 1.43 -4.03 -0.49
C ALA A 62 -0.06 -3.86 -0.13
N VAL A 63 -0.43 -2.75 0.51
CA VAL A 63 -1.82 -2.39 0.80
C VAL A 63 -2.64 -2.30 -0.49
N VAL A 64 -2.14 -1.60 -1.50
CA VAL A 64 -2.78 -1.46 -2.81
C VAL A 64 -2.97 -2.82 -3.49
N GLU A 65 -1.94 -3.67 -3.48
CA GLU A 65 -2.02 -5.01 -4.09
C GLU A 65 -3.12 -5.84 -3.44
N VAL A 66 -3.20 -5.83 -2.12
CA VAL A 66 -4.21 -6.55 -1.34
C VAL A 66 -5.62 -6.03 -1.62
N LEU A 67 -5.83 -4.71 -1.59
CA LEU A 67 -7.14 -4.12 -1.88
C LEU A 67 -7.61 -4.38 -3.31
N ASN A 68 -6.68 -4.34 -4.28
CA ASN A 68 -6.95 -4.69 -5.68
C ASN A 68 -7.33 -6.17 -5.83
N ALA A 69 -6.59 -7.08 -5.19
CA ALA A 69 -6.87 -8.52 -5.23
C ALA A 69 -8.25 -8.86 -4.65
N ARG A 70 -8.68 -8.12 -3.62
CA ARG A 70 -10.01 -8.27 -3.00
C ARG A 70 -11.14 -7.57 -3.77
N LYS A 71 -10.83 -6.88 -4.88
CA LYS A 71 -11.78 -6.08 -5.67
C LYS A 71 -12.53 -5.04 -4.83
N ILE A 72 -11.92 -4.58 -3.75
CA ILE A 72 -12.56 -3.66 -2.81
C ILE A 72 -12.65 -2.26 -3.39
N GLU A 73 -11.81 -1.93 -4.37
CA GLU A 73 -11.96 -0.69 -5.12
C GLU A 73 -11.60 -0.83 -6.60
N LYS A 74 -12.56 -0.46 -7.46
CA LYS A 74 -12.31 -0.06 -8.87
C LYS A 74 -11.57 1.30 -8.94
N GLN A 75 -11.54 2.06 -7.83
CA GLN A 75 -11.07 3.45 -7.74
C GLN A 75 -9.58 3.60 -7.41
N VAL A 76 -8.95 2.65 -6.71
CA VAL A 76 -7.51 2.70 -6.35
C VAL A 76 -6.61 2.78 -7.59
N ARG A 77 -7.03 2.13 -8.69
CA ARG A 77 -6.33 2.24 -9.98
C ARG A 77 -6.40 3.62 -10.62
N SER A 78 -7.47 4.40 -10.39
CA SER A 78 -7.58 5.74 -11.00
C SER A 78 -6.66 6.75 -10.32
N ALA A 79 -6.45 6.63 -9.01
CA ALA A 79 -5.48 7.47 -8.27
C ALA A 79 -4.03 7.17 -8.67
N LEU A 80 -3.68 5.89 -8.83
CA LEU A 80 -2.33 5.46 -9.20
C LEU A 80 -1.98 5.71 -10.67
N VAL A 81 -2.95 5.58 -11.58
CA VAL A 81 -2.73 5.78 -13.03
C VAL A 81 -2.59 7.27 -13.37
N ALA A 82 -3.17 8.20 -12.60
CA ALA A 82 -3.04 9.63 -12.87
C ALA A 82 -1.60 10.18 -12.69
N GLN A 83 -0.77 9.54 -11.87
CA GLN A 83 0.62 9.98 -11.61
C GLN A 83 1.69 9.26 -12.44
N ALA A 84 1.39 8.08 -12.99
CA ALA A 84 2.31 7.34 -13.85
C ALA A 84 2.32 7.85 -15.31
N VAL A 85 1.44 8.79 -15.67
CA VAL A 85 1.28 9.33 -17.04
C VAL A 85 1.97 10.69 -17.21
N VAL A 86 2.65 11.21 -16.18
CA VAL A 86 3.39 12.47 -16.23
C VAL A 86 4.90 12.21 -16.18
N ASP A 87 5.39 11.39 -17.11
CA ASP A 87 6.79 11.33 -17.55
C ASP A 87 6.82 11.54 -19.07
#